data_AF-A0A644YLE8-F1
#
_entry.id   AF-A0A644YLE8-F1
#
_cell.length_a   1.000
_cell.length_b   1.000
_cell.length_c   1.000
_cell.angle_alpha   90.00
_cell.angle_beta   90.00
_cell.angle_gamma   90.00
#
_symmetry.space_group_name_H-M   'P 1'
#
loop_
_entity.id
_entity.type
_entity.pdbx_description
1 polymer ?
#
loop_
_entity_poly.entity_id
_entity_poly.type
_entity_poly.pdbx_seq_one_letter_code
_entity_poly.pdbx_strand_id
1 'polypeptide(L)'
;MTDSQKQRLRTRCTCAWNWITTFAPEDFKYRLSNENDPKVELTEQELKAVKALYQVVEVMDQLEDKEYTTRLYDAAKLNDLDTGEFFKLVYRIMIGKDRGPKLGPFLQTCGKEKVLSILGRY
;
A
#
# COMPACT_ATOMS: atom_id res chain seq x y z
N MET A 1 -12.93 25.73 5.92
CA MET A 1 -12.75 25.64 4.46
C MET A 1 -13.89 26.41 3.78
N THR A 2 -13.59 27.41 2.98
CA THR A 2 -14.58 28.27 2.29
C THR A 2 -15.21 27.56 1.10
N ASP A 3 -16.33 28.07 0.58
CA ASP A 3 -17.00 27.45 -0.57
C ASP A 3 -16.17 27.54 -1.86
N SER A 4 -15.42 28.63 -2.04
CA SER A 4 -14.43 28.74 -3.12
C SER A 4 -13.32 27.67 -3.02
N GLN A 5 -12.84 27.38 -1.80
CA GLN A 5 -11.88 26.31 -1.57
C GLN A 5 -12.47 24.93 -1.88
N LYS A 6 -13.74 24.67 -1.49
CA LYS A 6 -14.46 23.43 -1.83
C LYS A 6 -14.58 23.26 -3.35
N GLN A 7 -14.96 24.32 -4.06
CA GLN A 7 -15.15 24.25 -5.50
C GLN A 7 -13.83 23.95 -6.23
N ARG A 8 -12.74 24.64 -5.85
CA ARG A 8 -11.41 24.38 -6.41
C ARG A 8 -10.93 22.96 -6.14
N LEU A 9 -11.23 22.41 -4.95
CA LEU A 9 -10.92 21.01 -4.63
C LEU A 9 -11.70 20.04 -5.53
N ARG A 10 -13.01 20.26 -5.72
CA ARG A 10 -13.85 19.43 -6.61
C ARG A 10 -13.33 19.44 -8.04
N THR A 11 -12.96 20.60 -8.58
CA THR A 11 -12.37 20.71 -9.91
C THR A 11 -11.08 19.90 -10.00
N ARG A 12 -10.19 19.99 -8.99
CA ARG A 12 -8.94 19.19 -8.97
C ARG A 12 -9.21 17.68 -8.95
N CYS A 13 -10.17 17.22 -8.15
CA CYS A 13 -10.57 15.81 -8.13
C CYS A 13 -11.09 15.36 -9.49
N THR A 14 -11.88 16.20 -10.17
CA THR A 14 -12.41 15.89 -11.51
C THR A 14 -11.30 15.80 -12.54
N CYS A 15 -10.35 16.74 -12.53
CA CYS A 15 -9.20 16.70 -13.43
C CYS A 15 -8.33 15.47 -13.17
N ALA A 16 -8.06 15.14 -11.90
CA ALA A 16 -7.29 13.95 -11.53
C ALA A 16 -7.99 12.65 -11.97
N TRP A 17 -9.32 12.59 -11.82
CA TRP A 17 -10.12 11.46 -12.27
C TRP A 17 -10.06 11.29 -13.79
N ASN A 18 -10.31 12.36 -14.54
CA ASN A 18 -10.23 12.33 -16.00
C ASN A 18 -8.82 11.97 -16.48
N TRP A 19 -7.78 12.43 -15.77
CA TRP A 19 -6.40 12.06 -16.09
C TRP A 19 -6.16 10.57 -15.89
N ILE A 20 -6.50 10.00 -14.72
CA ILE A 20 -6.24 8.59 -14.44
C ILE A 20 -7.05 7.64 -15.35
N THR A 21 -8.26 8.02 -15.75
CA THR A 21 -9.11 7.18 -16.60
C THR A 21 -8.80 7.29 -18.09
N THR A 22 -8.32 8.46 -18.56
CA THR A 22 -8.26 8.75 -19.99
C THR A 22 -6.84 8.94 -20.52
N PHE A 23 -5.92 9.47 -19.71
CA PHE A 23 -4.61 9.94 -20.20
C PHE A 23 -3.42 9.27 -19.52
N ALA A 24 -3.58 8.77 -18.30
CA ALA A 24 -2.48 8.22 -17.53
C ALA A 24 -1.86 6.99 -18.24
N PRO A 25 -0.52 6.86 -18.22
CA PRO A 25 0.14 5.62 -18.62
C PRO A 25 -0.27 4.46 -17.72
N GLU A 26 -0.19 3.23 -18.23
CA GLU A 26 -0.59 2.03 -17.47
C GLU A 26 0.18 1.90 -16.15
N ASP A 27 1.44 2.32 -16.09
CA ASP A 27 2.25 2.29 -14.87
C ASP A 27 1.63 3.09 -13.71
N PHE A 28 0.87 4.15 -14.02
CA PHE A 28 0.19 4.98 -13.04
C PHE A 28 -1.19 4.45 -12.63
N LYS A 29 -1.78 3.53 -13.40
CA LYS A 29 -3.08 2.94 -13.12
C LYS A 29 -2.93 1.68 -12.28
N TYR A 30 -3.53 1.65 -11.10
CA TYR A 30 -3.58 0.46 -10.28
C TYR A 30 -4.87 0.45 -9.45
N ARG A 31 -5.24 -0.73 -8.98
CA ARG A 31 -6.31 -0.93 -8.00
C ARG A 31 -5.79 -1.81 -6.87
N LEU A 32 -6.45 -1.73 -5.72
CA LEU A 32 -6.18 -2.67 -4.64
C LEU A 32 -6.62 -4.08 -5.06
N SER A 33 -5.81 -5.05 -4.66
CA SER A 33 -6.14 -6.47 -4.79
C SER A 33 -7.39 -6.80 -3.97
N ASN A 34 -8.18 -7.75 -4.44
CA ASN A 34 -9.35 -8.27 -3.75
C ASN A 34 -9.33 -9.81 -3.70
N GLU A 35 -10.34 -10.40 -3.09
CA GLU A 35 -10.46 -11.84 -2.88
C GLU A 35 -10.44 -12.70 -4.16
N ASN A 36 -10.88 -12.13 -5.29
CA ASN A 36 -10.93 -12.80 -6.60
C ASN A 36 -9.59 -12.77 -7.35
N ASP A 37 -8.64 -11.92 -6.91
CA ASP A 37 -7.32 -11.84 -7.53
C ASP A 37 -6.46 -13.03 -7.10
N PRO A 38 -5.62 -13.62 -7.99
CA PRO A 38 -4.75 -14.72 -7.63
C PRO A 38 -3.80 -14.33 -6.49
N LYS A 39 -3.53 -15.26 -5.57
CA LYS A 39 -2.53 -15.05 -4.53
C LYS A 39 -1.14 -15.06 -5.16
N VAL A 40 -0.26 -14.20 -4.65
CA VAL A 40 1.16 -14.22 -4.93
C VAL A 40 1.76 -15.44 -4.23
N GLU A 41 2.54 -16.24 -4.93
CA GLU A 41 3.27 -17.33 -4.29
C GLU A 41 4.36 -16.76 -3.40
N LEU A 42 4.36 -17.17 -2.13
CA LEU A 42 5.31 -16.72 -1.12
C LEU A 42 6.16 -17.90 -0.64
N THR A 43 7.46 -17.67 -0.53
CA THR A 43 8.33 -18.53 0.27
C THR A 43 7.98 -18.43 1.75
N GLU A 44 8.43 -19.38 2.57
CA GLU A 44 8.22 -19.33 4.02
C GLU A 44 8.79 -18.05 4.66
N GLN A 45 9.91 -17.54 4.12
CA GLN A 45 10.56 -16.33 4.58
C GLN A 45 9.72 -15.08 4.24
N GLU A 46 9.25 -14.98 3.00
CA GLU A 46 8.34 -13.92 2.57
C GLU A 46 7.03 -13.91 3.35
N LEU A 47 6.48 -15.10 3.63
CA LEU A 47 5.27 -15.25 4.44
C LEU A 47 5.45 -14.71 5.85
N LYS A 48 6.60 -14.99 6.49
CA LYS A 48 6.90 -14.44 7.84
C LYS A 48 7.02 -12.92 7.81
N ALA A 49 7.65 -12.34 6.79
CA ALA A 49 7.75 -10.89 6.65
C ALA A 49 6.39 -10.23 6.39
N VAL A 50 5.53 -10.85 5.60
CA VAL A 50 4.14 -10.39 5.38
C VAL A 50 3.33 -10.43 6.67
N LYS A 51 3.48 -11.48 7.49
CA LYS A 51 2.85 -11.56 8.81
C LYS A 51 3.39 -10.52 9.79
N ALA A 52 4.68 -10.24 9.76
CA ALA A 52 5.27 -9.14 10.55
C ALA A 52 4.69 -7.79 10.12
N LEU A 53 4.55 -7.54 8.80
CA LEU A 53 3.89 -6.33 8.31
C LEU A 53 2.43 -6.26 8.72
N TYR A 54 1.69 -7.36 8.68
CA TYR A 54 0.31 -7.42 9.17
C TYR A 54 0.23 -6.90 10.61
N GLN A 55 1.10 -7.38 11.50
CA GLN A 55 1.16 -6.91 12.90
C GLN A 55 1.50 -5.42 13.02
N VAL A 56 2.39 -4.89 12.16
CA VAL A 56 2.67 -3.44 12.13
C VAL A 56 1.44 -2.65 11.69
N VAL A 57 0.69 -3.14 10.70
CA VAL A 57 -0.54 -2.51 10.20
C VAL A 57 -1.65 -2.57 11.26
N GLU A 58 -1.73 -3.61 12.10
CA GLU A 58 -2.72 -3.69 13.19
C GLU A 58 -2.63 -2.51 14.16
N VAL A 59 -1.44 -1.96 14.37
CA VAL A 59 -1.20 -0.85 15.30
C VAL A 59 -0.89 0.47 14.60
N MET A 60 -0.97 0.54 13.26
CA MET A 60 -0.47 1.69 12.49
C MET A 60 -1.09 3.05 12.88
N ASP A 61 -2.35 3.06 13.29
CA ASP A 61 -3.06 4.30 13.67
C ASP A 61 -2.62 4.83 15.05
N GLN A 62 -1.88 4.03 15.81
CA GLN A 62 -1.35 4.37 17.13
C GLN A 62 0.11 4.83 17.07
N LEU A 63 0.75 4.70 15.92
CA LEU A 63 2.17 5.00 15.73
C LEU A 63 2.35 6.37 15.09
N GLU A 64 3.42 7.05 15.47
CA GLU A 64 3.89 8.21 14.72
C GLU A 64 4.46 7.78 13.35
N ASP A 65 4.36 8.64 12.33
CA ASP A 65 4.77 8.32 10.96
C ASP A 65 6.21 7.78 10.85
N LYS A 66 7.13 8.34 11.64
CA LYS A 66 8.54 7.91 11.68
C LYS A 66 8.69 6.52 12.29
N GLU A 67 7.96 6.25 13.37
CA GLU A 67 7.97 4.95 14.03
C GLU A 67 7.31 3.88 13.15
N TYR A 68 6.14 4.18 12.58
CA TYR A 68 5.46 3.30 11.63
C TYR A 68 6.36 2.93 10.46
N THR A 69 6.98 3.93 9.85
CA THR A 69 7.93 3.71 8.75
C THR A 69 9.07 2.81 9.21
N THR A 70 9.67 3.07 10.37
CA THR A 70 10.78 2.27 10.92
C THR A 70 10.37 0.80 11.10
N ARG A 71 9.23 0.55 11.76
CA ARG A 71 8.71 -0.81 11.98
C ARG A 71 8.39 -1.52 10.66
N LEU A 72 7.93 -0.81 9.65
CA LEU A 72 7.70 -1.36 8.31
C LEU A 72 9.01 -1.84 7.65
N TYR A 73 10.10 -1.08 7.78
CA TYR A 73 11.42 -1.52 7.30
C TYR A 73 11.95 -2.71 8.14
N ASP A 74 11.72 -2.69 9.45
CA ASP A 74 12.16 -3.76 10.34
C ASP A 74 11.43 -5.08 10.07
N ALA A 75 10.16 -5.04 9.64
CA ALA A 75 9.44 -6.24 9.20
C ALA A 75 10.17 -7.00 8.09
N ALA A 76 10.85 -6.30 7.17
CA ALA A 76 11.70 -6.93 6.17
C ALA A 76 13.00 -7.45 6.79
N LYS A 77 13.71 -6.59 7.52
CA LYS A 77 15.07 -6.87 8.03
C LYS A 77 15.09 -8.02 9.05
N LEU A 78 14.10 -8.07 9.95
CA LEU A 78 13.99 -9.11 10.97
C LEU A 78 13.69 -10.49 10.37
N ASN A 79 13.28 -10.56 9.11
CA ASN A 79 13.03 -11.77 8.36
C ASN A 79 14.08 -12.01 7.27
N ASP A 80 15.26 -11.40 7.38
CA ASP A 80 16.41 -11.55 6.47
C ASP A 80 16.09 -11.25 4.99
N LEU A 81 15.08 -10.41 4.73
CA LEU A 81 14.72 -9.98 3.38
C LEU A 81 15.40 -8.67 3.02
N ASP A 82 15.87 -8.58 1.78
CA ASP A 82 16.21 -7.30 1.20
C ASP A 82 14.98 -6.38 1.20
N THR A 83 15.19 -5.13 1.60
CA THR A 83 14.11 -4.15 1.72
C THR A 83 13.48 -3.84 0.37
N GLY A 84 14.26 -3.80 -0.70
CA GLY A 84 13.78 -3.57 -2.06
C GLY A 84 12.89 -4.72 -2.54
N GLU A 85 13.33 -5.96 -2.35
CA GLU A 85 12.54 -7.15 -2.68
C GLU A 85 11.27 -7.26 -1.83
N PHE A 86 11.35 -6.94 -0.54
CA PHE A 86 10.17 -6.88 0.32
C PHE A 86 9.16 -5.82 -0.17
N PHE A 87 9.61 -4.65 -0.62
CA PHE A 87 8.70 -3.62 -1.11
C PHE A 87 8.02 -4.03 -2.43
N LYS A 88 8.78 -4.64 -3.36
CA LYS A 88 8.21 -5.23 -4.57
C LYS A 88 7.18 -6.30 -4.23
N LEU A 89 7.49 -7.16 -3.25
CA LEU A 89 6.55 -8.18 -2.77
C LEU A 89 5.25 -7.55 -2.25
N VAL A 90 5.33 -6.54 -1.40
CA VAL A 90 4.14 -5.87 -0.85
C VAL A 90 3.35 -5.18 -1.97
N TYR A 91 4.01 -4.57 -2.98
CA TYR A 91 3.29 -4.03 -4.14
C TYR A 91 2.60 -5.12 -4.97
N ARG A 92 3.22 -6.28 -5.18
CA ARG A 92 2.58 -7.40 -5.88
C ARG A 92 1.34 -7.86 -5.14
N ILE A 93 1.41 -7.97 -3.81
CA ILE A 93 0.27 -8.34 -2.96
C ILE A 93 -0.83 -7.27 -2.99
N MET A 94 -0.46 -5.99 -2.83
CA MET A 94 -1.42 -4.90 -2.62
C MET A 94 -2.07 -4.41 -3.91
N ILE A 95 -1.33 -4.38 -5.02
CA ILE A 95 -1.75 -3.74 -6.28
C ILE A 95 -1.39 -4.52 -7.54
N GLY A 96 -0.81 -5.72 -7.42
CA GLY A 96 -0.43 -6.55 -8.57
C GLY A 96 0.70 -5.96 -9.43
N LYS A 97 1.54 -5.10 -8.86
CA LYS A 97 2.66 -4.45 -9.57
C LYS A 97 3.97 -4.60 -8.80
N ASP A 98 5.10 -4.45 -9.49
CA ASP A 98 6.41 -4.47 -8.84
C ASP A 98 6.81 -3.11 -8.25
N ARG A 99 6.11 -2.04 -8.60
CA ARG A 99 6.46 -0.67 -8.22
C ARG A 99 5.21 0.15 -7.91
N GLY A 100 5.38 1.13 -7.03
CA GLY A 100 4.32 2.02 -6.60
C GLY A 100 4.87 3.29 -5.95
N PRO A 101 4.03 4.06 -5.25
CA PRO A 101 4.41 5.26 -4.51
C PRO A 101 5.38 4.95 -3.33
N LYS A 102 5.43 5.78 -2.29
CA LYS A 102 6.17 5.44 -1.06
C LYS A 102 5.31 4.49 -0.22
N LEU A 103 5.86 3.34 0.18
CA LEU A 103 5.07 2.24 0.74
C LEU A 103 4.35 2.61 2.05
N GLY A 104 5.05 3.23 3.00
CA GLY A 104 4.44 3.64 4.27
C GLY A 104 3.22 4.56 4.08
N PRO A 105 3.40 5.76 3.49
CA PRO A 105 2.28 6.66 3.22
C PRO A 105 1.17 6.05 2.35
N PHE A 106 1.53 5.15 1.44
CA PHE A 106 0.58 4.44 0.60
C PHE A 106 -0.34 3.53 1.42
N LEU A 107 0.20 2.71 2.31
CA LEU A 107 -0.60 1.83 3.17
C LEU A 107 -1.48 2.66 4.12
N GLN A 108 -0.97 3.76 4.69
CA GLN A 108 -1.77 4.73 5.46
C GLN A 108 -2.93 5.32 4.64
N THR A 109 -2.68 5.69 3.39
CA THR A 109 -3.71 6.23 2.48
C THR A 109 -4.77 5.17 2.13
N CYS A 110 -4.39 3.90 2.00
CA CYS A 110 -5.33 2.80 1.75
C CYS A 110 -6.25 2.56 2.95
N GLY A 111 -5.74 2.79 4.16
CA GLY A 111 -6.43 2.59 5.42
C GLY A 111 -6.26 1.17 5.96
N LYS A 112 -6.13 1.09 7.28
CA LYS A 112 -5.85 -0.14 8.05
C LYS A 112 -6.71 -1.34 7.63
N GLU A 113 -8.02 -1.18 7.62
CA GLU A 113 -8.96 -2.29 7.35
C GLU A 113 -8.74 -2.95 5.98
N LYS A 114 -8.54 -2.14 4.93
CA LYS A 114 -8.30 -2.65 3.57
C LYS A 114 -6.96 -3.35 3.46
N VAL A 115 -5.92 -2.79 4.09
CA VAL A 115 -4.59 -3.40 4.09
C VAL A 115 -4.63 -4.74 4.82
N LEU A 116 -5.23 -4.81 6.01
CA LEU A 116 -5.36 -6.06 6.77
C LEU A 116 -6.19 -7.11 6.02
N SER A 117 -7.28 -6.71 5.36
CA SER A 117 -8.09 -7.64 4.55
C SER A 117 -7.28 -8.30 3.42
N ILE A 118 -6.37 -7.57 2.79
CA ILE A 118 -5.52 -8.09 1.71
C ILE A 118 -4.39 -8.95 2.27
N LEU A 119 -3.67 -8.45 3.29
CA LEU A 119 -2.54 -9.15 3.90
C LEU A 119 -2.99 -10.42 4.63
N GLY A 120 -4.15 -10.41 5.27
CA GLY A 120 -4.73 -11.56 5.99
C GLY A 120 -5.13 -12.74 5.10
N ARG A 121 -4.98 -12.61 3.78
CA ARG A 121 -5.08 -13.74 2.84
C ARG A 121 -3.87 -14.67 2.95
N TYR A 122 -2.80 -14.28 3.63
CA TYR A 122 -1.52 -15.00 3.78
C TYR A 122 -1.22 -15.26 5.25
#